data_AF-A0A175RXS1-F1
#
_entry.id   AF-A0A175RXS1-F1
#
_cell.length_a   1.000
_cell.length_b   1.000
_cell.length_c   1.000
_cell.angle_alpha   90.00
_cell.angle_beta   90.00
_cell.angle_gamma   90.00
#
_symmetry.space_group_name_H-M   'P 1'
#
loop_
_entity.id
_entity.type
_entity.pdbx_description
1 polymer ?
#
loop_
_entity_poly.entity_id
_entity_poly.type
_entity_poly.pdbx_seq_one_letter_code
_entity_poly.pdbx_strand_id
1 'polypeptide(L)'
;MSDTALLVIDGQESFRHAPYWSEVDLDAYLERQQALIDGATMRGIPVDYVTKATLTFAVIHPNGQIVSPADIKARTELVLAGRFARIATVEGALAGRPMAAAA
;
A
#
# COMPACT_ATOMS: atom_id res chain seq x y z
N MET A 1 -12.91 3.08 -19.85
CA MET A 1 -11.85 2.77 -18.87
C MET A 1 -10.82 3.89 -18.92
N SER A 2 -10.24 4.27 -17.78
CA SER A 2 -9.16 5.27 -17.73
C SER A 2 -7.83 4.65 -18.18
N ASP A 3 -7.03 5.36 -18.98
CA ASP A 3 -5.64 5.02 -19.32
C ASP A 3 -4.66 5.38 -18.18
N THR A 4 -5.20 5.60 -16.97
CA THR A 4 -4.47 6.05 -15.79
C THR A 4 -4.83 5.15 -14.62
N ALA A 5 -3.86 4.87 -13.76
CA ALA A 5 -4.02 4.18 -12.49
C ALA A 5 -3.24 4.91 -11.40
N LEU A 6 -3.74 4.87 -10.16
CA LEU A 6 -3.00 5.29 -8.98
C LEU A 6 -2.35 4.06 -8.34
N LEU A 7 -1.03 4.11 -8.21
CA LEU A 7 -0.27 3.08 -7.49
C LEU A 7 0.16 3.65 -6.14
N VAL A 8 -0.28 3.02 -5.05
CA VAL A 8 0.20 3.31 -3.70
C VAL A 8 1.31 2.30 -3.38
N ILE A 9 2.55 2.74 -3.42
CA ILE A 9 3.71 1.87 -3.34
C ILE A 9 4.31 1.96 -1.93
N ASP A 10 4.47 0.81 -1.30
CA ASP A 10 5.31 0.63 -0.10
C ASP A 10 4.93 1.47 1.14
N GLY A 11 3.64 1.72 1.34
CA GLY A 11 3.11 2.33 2.58
C GLY A 11 3.11 1.34 3.76
N GLN A 12 4.27 0.95 4.27
CA GLN A 12 4.41 -0.05 5.34
C GLN A 12 4.67 0.58 6.72
N GLU A 13 4.17 -0.07 7.77
CA GLU A 13 4.46 0.33 9.16
C GLU A 13 5.95 0.18 9.52
N SER A 14 6.68 -0.73 8.87
CA SER A 14 8.11 -0.95 9.12
C SER A 14 8.97 0.29 8.92
N PHE A 15 8.53 1.24 8.09
CA PHE A 15 9.23 2.52 7.93
C PHE A 15 9.27 3.31 9.24
N ARG A 16 8.27 3.21 10.12
CA ARG A 16 8.26 3.88 11.43
C ARG A 16 9.38 3.40 12.36
N HIS A 17 9.96 2.25 12.07
CA HIS A 17 11.04 1.64 12.84
C HIS A 17 12.42 1.82 12.19
N ALA A 18 12.50 2.51 11.03
CA ALA A 18 13.76 2.73 10.35
C ALA A 18 14.58 3.87 11.02
N PRO A 19 15.92 3.81 11.03
CA PRO A 19 16.77 4.85 11.64
C PRO A 19 16.63 6.25 11.03
N TYR A 20 16.08 6.32 9.82
CA TYR A 20 15.85 7.57 9.07
C TYR A 20 14.40 8.05 9.13
N TRP A 21 13.52 7.38 9.89
CA TRP A 21 12.12 7.79 10.03
C TRP A 21 11.98 9.17 10.67
N SER A 22 11.00 9.93 10.18
CA SER A 22 10.63 11.24 10.72
C SER A 22 9.12 11.41 10.67
N GLU A 23 8.52 11.89 11.77
CA GLU A 23 7.09 12.20 11.84
C GLU A 23 6.76 13.64 11.43
N VAL A 24 7.76 14.47 11.15
CA VAL A 24 7.59 15.92 10.90
C VAL A 24 6.55 16.21 9.81
N ASP A 25 6.54 15.42 8.73
CA ASP A 25 5.66 15.62 7.59
C ASP A 25 4.55 14.54 7.50
N LEU A 26 4.40 13.69 8.51
CA LEU A 26 3.53 12.52 8.43
C LEU A 26 2.06 12.89 8.23
N ASP A 27 1.53 13.82 9.02
CA ASP A 27 0.13 14.22 8.94
C ASP A 27 -0.20 14.83 7.56
N ALA A 28 0.69 15.72 7.10
CA ALA A 28 0.60 16.37 5.80
C ALA A 28 0.68 15.36 4.63
N TYR A 29 1.49 14.31 4.78
CA TYR A 29 1.60 13.21 3.82
C TYR A 29 0.33 12.36 3.79
N LEU A 30 -0.17 11.95 4.96
CA LEU A 30 -1.37 11.11 5.08
C LEU A 30 -2.60 11.81 4.49
N GLU A 31 -2.80 13.11 4.80
CA GLU A 31 -3.90 13.90 4.24
C GLU A 31 -3.84 13.94 2.71
N ARG A 32 -2.66 14.24 2.14
CA ARG A 32 -2.47 14.33 0.69
C ARG A 32 -2.62 12.97 0.01
N GLN A 33 -2.10 11.90 0.60
CA GLN A 33 -2.26 10.54 0.08
C GLN A 33 -3.75 10.15 0.05
N GLN A 34 -4.49 10.43 1.14
CA GLN A 34 -5.92 10.13 1.20
C GLN A 34 -6.71 10.92 0.14
N ALA A 35 -6.42 12.22 -0.03
CA ALA A 35 -7.06 13.04 -1.06
C ALA A 35 -6.81 12.51 -2.49
N LEU A 36 -5.62 11.97 -2.76
CA LEU A 36 -5.27 11.31 -4.03
C LEU A 36 -6.10 10.04 -4.25
N ILE A 37 -6.23 9.20 -3.22
CA ILE A 37 -7.02 7.96 -3.27
C ILE A 37 -8.50 8.26 -3.47
N ASP A 38 -9.04 9.23 -2.72
CA ASP A 38 -10.44 9.64 -2.82
C ASP A 38 -10.74 10.22 -4.21
N GLY A 39 -9.87 11.09 -4.70
CA GLY A 39 -9.98 11.69 -6.04
C GLY A 39 -9.91 10.67 -7.17
N ALA A 40 -9.01 9.68 -7.06
CA ALA A 40 -8.90 8.59 -8.03
C ALA A 40 -10.17 7.71 -8.02
N THR A 41 -10.61 7.32 -6.83
CA THR A 41 -11.80 6.47 -6.62
C THR A 41 -13.05 7.14 -7.19
N MET A 42 -13.27 8.42 -6.86
CA MET A 42 -14.42 9.20 -7.35
C MET A 42 -14.46 9.29 -8.89
N ARG A 43 -13.30 9.27 -9.55
CA ARG A 43 -13.18 9.34 -11.02
C ARG A 43 -13.19 7.97 -11.70
N GLY A 44 -13.33 6.87 -10.94
CA GLY A 44 -13.25 5.51 -11.47
C GLY A 44 -11.85 5.11 -11.95
N ILE A 45 -10.82 5.83 -11.49
CA ILE A 45 -9.42 5.50 -11.76
C ILE A 45 -9.04 4.31 -10.85
N PRO A 46 -8.49 3.22 -11.40
CA PRO A 46 -7.98 2.10 -10.59
C PRO A 46 -7.00 2.57 -9.52
N VAL A 47 -7.13 2.06 -8.30
CA VAL A 47 -6.17 2.22 -7.20
C VAL A 47 -5.63 0.85 -6.82
N ASP A 48 -4.31 0.66 -6.95
CA ASP A 48 -3.61 -0.56 -6.59
C ASP A 48 -2.55 -0.29 -5.52
N TYR A 49 -2.50 -1.10 -4.47
CA TYR A 49 -1.44 -1.05 -3.47
C TYR A 49 -0.36 -2.08 -3.81
N VAL A 50 0.88 -1.62 -3.93
CA VAL A 50 2.03 -2.45 -4.27
C VAL A 50 2.91 -2.63 -3.04
N THR A 51 2.92 -3.85 -2.49
CA THR A 51 3.55 -4.18 -1.20
C THR A 51 5.01 -4.66 -1.29
N LYS A 52 5.63 -4.58 -2.47
CA LYS A 52 7.00 -5.08 -2.70
C LYS A 52 7.96 -3.93 -2.99
N ALA A 53 8.64 -3.42 -1.96
CA ALA A 53 9.92 -2.72 -2.12
C ALA A 53 10.90 -3.07 -0.97
N THR A 54 11.84 -3.94 -1.36
CA THR A 54 13.25 -4.10 -0.96
C THR A 54 13.74 -4.07 0.50
N LEU A 55 13.06 -3.55 1.53
CA LEU A 55 13.61 -3.54 2.90
C LEU A 55 12.54 -3.62 4.01
N THR A 56 12.00 -4.82 4.26
CA THR A 56 11.21 -5.08 5.47
C THR A 56 12.10 -5.84 6.48
N PHE A 57 12.41 -5.20 7.62
CA PHE A 57 13.17 -5.81 8.72
C PHE A 57 12.22 -6.41 9.77
N ALA A 58 12.70 -7.39 10.55
CA ALA A 58 11.95 -7.88 11.69
C ALA A 58 11.82 -6.78 12.75
N VAL A 59 10.64 -6.65 13.36
CA VAL A 59 10.36 -5.69 14.46
C VAL A 59 10.05 -6.43 15.74
N ILE A 60 10.39 -5.83 16.87
CA ILE A 60 10.01 -6.34 18.20
C ILE A 60 8.71 -5.63 18.60
N HIS A 61 7.63 -6.39 18.73
CA HIS A 61 6.36 -5.92 19.24
C HIS A 61 6.49 -5.52 20.73
N PRO A 62 5.71 -4.57 21.26
CA PRO A 62 5.80 -4.13 22.66
C PRO A 62 5.65 -5.24 23.72
N ASN A 63 5.08 -6.39 23.36
CA ASN A 63 4.99 -7.57 24.23
C ASN A 63 6.25 -8.49 24.17
N GLY A 64 7.30 -8.06 23.48
CA GLY A 64 8.55 -8.82 23.29
C GLY A 64 8.56 -9.79 22.11
N GLN A 65 7.46 -9.94 21.36
CA GLN A 65 7.41 -10.85 20.22
C GLN A 65 8.17 -10.28 19.01
N ILE A 66 9.03 -11.08 18.39
CA ILE A 66 9.60 -10.75 17.08
C ILE A 66 8.52 -10.97 16.01
N VAL A 67 8.18 -9.92 15.28
CA VAL A 67 7.26 -9.96 14.13
C VAL A 67 8.12 -9.99 12.88
N SER A 68 7.99 -11.07 12.10
CA SER A 68 8.80 -11.24 10.89
C SER A 68 8.34 -10.28 9.79
N PRO A 69 9.22 -9.95 8.82
CA PRO A 69 8.85 -9.22 7.62
C PRO A 69 7.64 -9.79 6.87
N ALA A 70 7.55 -11.12 6.82
CA ALA A 70 6.44 -11.82 6.17
C ALA A 70 5.12 -11.59 6.91
N ASP A 71 5.14 -11.59 8.24
CA ASP A 71 3.95 -11.35 9.07
C ASP A 71 3.47 -9.89 8.99
N ILE A 72 4.40 -8.93 8.94
CA ILE A 72 4.09 -7.50 8.73
C ILE A 72 3.42 -7.32 7.37
N LYS A 73 3.98 -7.92 6.32
CA LYS A 73 3.41 -7.88 4.97
C LYS A 73 2.01 -8.49 4.94
N ALA A 74 1.84 -9.69 5.49
CA ALA A 74 0.56 -10.38 5.52
C ALA A 74 -0.53 -9.62 6.30
N ARG A 75 -0.17 -8.99 7.43
CA ARG A 75 -1.11 -8.16 8.21
C ARG A 75 -1.46 -6.87 7.49
N THR A 76 -0.50 -6.22 6.84
CA THR A 76 -0.73 -5.01 6.03
C THR A 76 -1.67 -5.33 4.86
N GLU A 77 -1.42 -6.45 4.17
CA GLU A 77 -2.29 -6.96 3.12
C GLU A 77 -3.70 -7.26 3.64
N LEU A 78 -3.85 -7.87 4.81
CA LEU A 78 -5.14 -8.15 5.41
C LEU A 78 -5.97 -6.88 5.71
N VAL A 79 -5.33 -5.80 6.17
CA VAL A 79 -6.01 -4.52 6.46
C VAL A 79 -6.42 -3.79 5.18
N LEU A 80 -5.63 -3.88 4.12
CA LEU A 80 -5.86 -3.20 2.85
C LEU A 80 -6.84 -3.95 1.93
N ALA A 81 -6.92 -5.28 2.04
CA ALA A 81 -7.76 -6.11 1.19
C ALA A 81 -9.25 -5.74 1.31
N GLY A 82 -9.86 -5.37 0.17
CA GLY A 82 -11.31 -5.26 0.02
C GLY A 82 -11.98 -4.02 0.62
N ARG A 83 -11.22 -3.05 1.18
CA ARG A 83 -11.78 -1.78 1.69
C ARG A 83 -11.54 -0.58 0.77
N PHE A 84 -10.32 -0.38 0.28
CA PHE A 84 -9.95 0.85 -0.45
C PHE A 84 -9.16 0.62 -1.74
N ALA A 85 -8.66 -0.60 -1.99
CA ALA A 85 -7.88 -0.92 -3.19
C ALA A 85 -7.68 -2.43 -3.41
N ARG A 86 -7.18 -2.78 -4.59
CA ARG A 86 -6.64 -4.12 -4.89
C ARG A 86 -5.17 -4.17 -4.49
N ILE A 87 -4.75 -5.28 -3.90
CA ILE A 87 -3.33 -5.56 -3.65
C ILE A 87 -2.71 -6.15 -4.92
N ALA A 88 -1.60 -5.60 -5.36
CA ALA A 88 -0.91 -6.00 -6.59
C ALA A 88 0.58 -6.25 -6.34
N THR A 89 1.15 -7.20 -7.09
CA THR A 89 2.60 -7.26 -7.29
C THR A 89 3.02 -6.19 -8.29
N VAL A 90 4.32 -5.86 -8.36
CA VAL A 90 4.86 -4.94 -9.38
C VAL A 90 4.47 -5.41 -10.79
N GLU A 91 4.68 -6.69 -11.08
CA GLU A 91 4.31 -7.30 -12.36
C GLU A 91 2.79 -7.22 -12.61
N GLY A 92 1.96 -7.47 -11.59
CA GLY A 92 0.51 -7.39 -11.69
C GLY A 92 -0.06 -5.97 -11.74
N ALA A 93 0.72 -4.95 -11.38
CA ALA A 93 0.39 -3.54 -11.62
C ALA A 93 0.76 -3.13 -13.05
N LEU A 94 1.94 -3.57 -13.52
CA LEU A 94 2.45 -3.28 -14.87
C LEU A 94 1.69 -4.02 -15.99
N ALA A 95 1.19 -5.22 -15.72
CA ALA A 95 0.38 -5.98 -16.68
C ALA A 95 -1.01 -5.37 -16.93
N GLY A 96 -1.41 -4.37 -16.14
CA GLY A 96 -2.75 -3.78 -16.17
C GLY A 96 -3.82 -4.73 -15.62
N ARG A 97 -5.04 -4.21 -15.41
CA ARG A 97 -6.19 -5.07 -15.07
C ARG A 97 -6.56 -5.92 -16.30
N PRO A 98 -6.79 -7.24 -16.16
CA PRO A 98 -7.52 -7.98 -17.18
C PRO A 98 -8.84 -7.26 -17.45
N MET A 99 -9.15 -6.98 -18.71
CA MET A 99 -10.48 -6.48 -19.08
C MET A 99 -11.50 -7.47 -18.53
N ALA A 100 -12.38 -7.01 -17.64
CA ALA A 100 -13.60 -7.75 -17.36
C ALA A 100 -14.32 -7.91 -18.71
N ALA A 101 -14.53 -9.16 -19.14
CA ALA A 101 -15.35 -9.44 -20.30
C ALA A 101 -16.72 -8.81 -20.04
N ALA A 102 -17.16 -7.93 -20.93
CA ALA A 102 -18.49 -7.37 -20.90
C ALA A 102 -19.49 -8.54 -21.01
N ALA A 103 -20.31 -8.71 -19.98
CA ALA A 103 -21.45 -9.63 -19.99
C ALA A 103 -22.65 -8.98 -20.67
#